data_AF-A0A1V2ZHK4-F1
#
_entry.id   AF-A0A1V2ZHK4-F1
#
_cell.length_a   1.000
_cell.length_b   1.000
_cell.length_c   1.000
_cell.angle_alpha   90.00
_cell.angle_beta   90.00
_cell.angle_gamma   90.00
#
_symmetry.space_group_name_H-M   'P 1'
#
loop_
_entity.id
_entity.type
_entity.pdbx_description
1 polymer ?
#
loop_
_entity_poly.entity_id
_entity_poly.type
_entity_poly.pdbx_seq_one_letter_code
_entity_poly.pdbx_strand_id
1 'polypeptide(L)'
;MTDVLRAASPRPGRLRAEGPGRPTGLGDRVDRVLRQFHAVPGLDAGSVARVLGVSEIRVRVVHRLRHGVSIRHRVDRIRLAVAEDVLLAHPGAGEPARVRAAEAAGFRSTAELDRVSSRIRAGRRW
;
A
#
# COMPACT_ATOMS: atom_id res chain seq x y z
N MET A 1 -1.60 -38.81 -50.35
CA MET A 1 -1.07 -39.35 -49.08
C MET A 1 -0.90 -38.18 -48.12
N THR A 2 -1.30 -38.38 -46.87
CA THR A 2 -1.29 -37.47 -45.71
C THR A 2 0.15 -36.99 -45.38
N ASP A 3 0.49 -35.99 -44.56
CA ASP A 3 0.07 -35.50 -43.24
C ASP A 3 0.78 -34.12 -43.03
N VAL A 4 0.10 -33.07 -42.54
CA VAL A 4 0.21 -32.48 -41.18
C VAL A 4 1.61 -32.00 -40.74
N LEU A 5 1.69 -30.71 -40.34
CA LEU A 5 2.42 -30.10 -39.19
C LEU A 5 2.62 -28.59 -39.47
N ARG A 6 1.74 -27.68 -39.02
CA ARG A 6 1.66 -27.06 -37.69
C ARG A 6 2.95 -26.33 -37.23
N ALA A 7 2.86 -25.00 -37.33
CA ALA A 7 3.39 -23.96 -36.43
C ALA A 7 4.90 -23.73 -36.33
N ALA A 8 5.33 -22.54 -36.76
CA ALA A 8 6.05 -21.59 -35.91
C ALA A 8 6.22 -20.25 -36.67
N SER A 9 5.23 -19.36 -36.59
CA SER A 9 5.50 -17.94 -36.90
C SER A 9 6.40 -17.38 -35.79
N PRO A 10 7.60 -16.88 -36.09
CA PRO A 10 8.40 -16.18 -35.10
C PRO A 10 7.66 -14.90 -34.72
N ARG A 11 7.18 -14.84 -33.47
CA ARG A 11 6.60 -13.63 -32.89
C ARG A 11 7.69 -12.54 -32.92
N PRO A 12 7.38 -11.31 -33.36
CA PRO A 12 8.33 -10.22 -33.27
C PRO A 12 8.68 -9.99 -31.80
N GLY A 13 9.96 -10.17 -31.48
CA GLY A 13 10.52 -9.88 -30.18
C GLY A 13 10.16 -8.46 -29.79
N ARG A 14 9.38 -8.31 -28.72
CA ARG A 14 9.16 -7.01 -28.12
C ARG A 14 10.48 -6.55 -27.52
N LEU A 15 11.14 -5.67 -28.26
CA LEU A 15 12.08 -4.67 -27.77
C LEU A 15 11.60 -4.17 -26.41
N ARG A 16 12.34 -4.51 -25.37
CA ARG A 16 12.18 -3.97 -24.03
C ARG A 16 12.78 -2.57 -24.01
N ALA A 17 12.08 -1.64 -24.67
CA ALA A 17 12.29 -0.22 -24.47
C ALA A 17 11.56 0.16 -23.17
N GLU A 18 12.30 0.28 -22.07
CA GLU A 18 11.82 0.98 -20.88
C GLU A 18 11.70 2.48 -21.20
N GLY A 19 10.55 2.87 -21.75
CA GLY A 19 10.17 4.27 -21.90
C GLY A 19 9.50 4.80 -20.62
N PRO A 20 9.65 6.09 -20.29
CA PRO A 20 8.94 6.70 -19.17
C PRO A 20 7.46 6.83 -19.52
N GLY A 21 6.58 6.50 -18.56
CA GLY A 21 5.16 6.91 -18.64
C GLY A 21 4.14 5.84 -19.03
N ARG A 22 4.23 4.61 -18.49
CA ARG A 22 3.02 3.77 -18.43
C ARG A 22 1.97 4.54 -17.60
N PRO A 23 0.74 4.76 -18.11
CA PRO A 23 -0.30 5.39 -17.30
C PRO A 23 -0.47 4.53 -16.05
N THR A 24 -0.08 5.10 -14.91
CA THR A 24 -0.08 4.41 -13.63
C THR A 24 -1.56 4.17 -13.32
N GLY A 25 -1.97 2.90 -13.22
CA GLY A 25 -3.38 2.55 -13.10
C GLY A 25 -4.00 3.20 -11.86
N LEU A 26 -5.33 3.34 -11.81
CA LEU A 26 -5.99 3.93 -10.64
C LEU A 26 -5.55 3.27 -9.33
N GLY A 27 -5.34 1.95 -9.31
CA GLY A 27 -4.83 1.25 -8.13
C GLY A 27 -3.43 1.69 -7.70
N ASP A 28 -2.53 1.95 -8.64
CA ASP A 28 -1.18 2.44 -8.31
C ASP A 28 -1.22 3.87 -7.77
N ARG A 29 -2.11 4.72 -8.32
CA ARG A 29 -2.33 6.09 -7.83
C ARG A 29 -2.91 6.08 -6.42
N VAL A 30 -3.87 5.20 -6.16
CA VAL A 30 -4.40 4.97 -4.79
C VAL A 30 -3.27 4.57 -3.86
N ASP A 31 -2.45 3.57 -4.22
CA ASP A 31 -1.32 3.12 -3.40
C ASP A 31 -0.32 4.25 -3.11
N ARG A 32 -0.03 5.09 -4.11
CA ARG A 32 0.84 6.25 -3.96
C ARG A 32 0.28 7.25 -2.95
N VAL A 33 -0.98 7.62 -3.08
CA VAL A 33 -1.65 8.56 -2.15
C VAL A 33 -1.66 7.98 -0.74
N LEU A 34 -1.96 6.69 -0.57
CA LEU A 34 -1.96 6.07 0.74
C LEU A 34 -0.59 6.10 1.41
N ARG A 35 0.50 5.89 0.66
CA ARG A 35 1.86 6.00 1.20
C ARG A 35 2.25 7.43 1.50
N GLN A 36 1.94 8.36 0.61
CA GLN A 36 2.32 9.77 0.74
C GLN A 36 1.61 10.44 1.93
N PHE A 37 0.32 10.15 2.11
CA PHE A 37 -0.51 10.81 3.12
C PHE A 37 -0.82 9.93 4.32
N HIS A 38 -0.11 8.81 4.52
CA HIS A 38 -0.39 7.85 5.59
C HIS A 38 -0.47 8.52 6.96
N ALA A 39 0.33 9.56 7.22
CA ALA A 39 0.36 10.25 8.50
C ALA A 39 -0.85 11.19 8.74
N VAL A 40 -1.65 11.50 7.70
CA VAL A 40 -2.82 12.36 7.82
C VAL A 40 -3.90 11.69 8.69
N PRO A 41 -4.39 12.34 9.75
CA PRO A 41 -5.48 11.82 10.57
C PRO A 41 -6.74 11.58 9.73
N GLY A 42 -7.39 10.42 9.93
CA GLY A 42 -8.64 10.10 9.25
C GLY A 42 -8.51 9.79 7.75
N LEU A 43 -7.30 9.52 7.24
CA LEU A 43 -7.12 9.09 5.85
C LEU A 43 -8.00 7.88 5.52
N ASP A 44 -8.93 8.09 4.60
CA ASP A 44 -9.92 7.11 4.17
C ASP A 44 -10.13 7.13 2.65
N ALA A 45 -11.04 6.29 2.16
CA ALA A 45 -11.32 6.20 0.73
C ALA A 45 -11.88 7.51 0.16
N GLY A 46 -12.70 8.24 0.92
CA GLY A 46 -13.24 9.54 0.51
C GLY A 46 -12.14 10.60 0.36
N SER A 47 -11.16 10.62 1.25
CA SER A 47 -10.02 11.52 1.19
C SER A 47 -9.12 11.22 -0.01
N VAL A 48 -8.86 9.94 -0.28
CA VAL A 48 -8.14 9.51 -1.49
C VAL A 48 -8.90 9.87 -2.76
N ALA A 49 -10.22 9.70 -2.76
CA ALA A 49 -11.09 10.01 -3.88
C ALA A 49 -11.05 11.51 -4.23
N ARG A 50 -11.08 12.39 -3.21
CA ARG A 50 -10.91 13.84 -3.38
C ARG A 50 -9.56 14.19 -4.00
N VAL A 51 -8.47 13.60 -3.51
CA VAL A 51 -7.11 13.85 -4.04
C VAL A 51 -6.98 13.40 -5.50
N LEU A 52 -7.63 12.30 -5.87
CA LEU A 52 -7.51 11.71 -7.20
C LEU A 52 -8.58 12.19 -8.21
N GLY A 53 -9.55 13.01 -7.77
CA GLY A 53 -10.65 13.48 -8.63
C GLY A 53 -11.54 12.34 -9.15
N VAL A 54 -11.79 11.31 -8.31
CA VAL A 54 -12.63 10.15 -8.66
C VAL A 54 -13.68 9.89 -7.59
N SER A 55 -14.63 8.98 -7.85
CA SER A 55 -15.60 8.58 -6.83
C SER A 55 -14.99 7.67 -5.76
N GLU A 56 -15.48 7.81 -4.53
CA GLU A 56 -15.06 6.96 -3.41
C GLU A 56 -15.34 5.47 -3.66
N ILE A 57 -16.49 5.15 -4.27
CA ILE A 57 -16.85 3.78 -4.63
C ILE A 57 -15.77 3.18 -5.54
N ARG A 58 -15.30 3.92 -6.55
CA ARG A 58 -14.27 3.44 -7.47
C ARG A 58 -12.94 3.19 -6.76
N VAL A 59 -12.56 4.04 -5.81
CA VAL A 59 -11.37 3.83 -4.96
C VAL A 59 -11.51 2.55 -4.15
N ARG A 60 -12.64 2.37 -3.45
CA ARG A 60 -12.91 1.18 -2.62
C ARG A 60 -12.86 -0.11 -3.44
N VAL A 61 -13.54 -0.13 -4.60
CA VAL A 61 -13.59 -1.30 -5.48
C VAL A 61 -12.21 -1.65 -6.02
N VAL A 62 -11.51 -0.69 -6.62
CA VAL A 62 -10.17 -0.95 -7.19
C VAL A 62 -9.18 -1.38 -6.12
N HIS A 63 -9.22 -0.74 -4.94
CA HIS A 63 -8.37 -1.12 -3.81
C HIS A 63 -8.67 -2.54 -3.32
N ARG A 64 -9.96 -2.86 -3.14
CA ARG A 64 -10.39 -4.18 -2.65
C ARG A 64 -10.02 -5.29 -3.64
N LEU A 65 -10.22 -5.06 -4.93
CA LEU A 65 -9.85 -6.02 -5.98
C LEU A 65 -8.34 -6.27 -6.02
N ARG A 66 -7.54 -5.23 -5.79
CA ARG A 66 -6.08 -5.34 -5.85
C ARG A 66 -5.46 -5.99 -4.60
N HIS A 67 -5.96 -5.64 -3.41
CA HIS A 67 -5.29 -5.99 -2.14
C HIS A 67 -6.10 -6.93 -1.24
N GLY A 68 -7.37 -7.20 -1.57
CA GLY A 68 -8.24 -8.07 -0.76
C GLY A 68 -8.64 -7.49 0.61
N VAL A 69 -8.14 -6.32 0.98
CA VAL A 69 -8.33 -5.68 2.31
C VAL A 69 -8.95 -4.29 2.18
N SER A 70 -9.45 -3.74 3.29
CA SER A 70 -9.97 -2.37 3.31
C SER A 70 -8.83 -1.33 3.20
N ILE A 71 -9.17 -0.10 2.79
CA ILE A 71 -8.24 1.04 2.80
C ILE A 71 -7.67 1.25 4.21
N ARG A 72 -8.53 1.25 5.23
CA ARG A 72 -8.12 1.42 6.63
C ARG A 72 -7.08 0.38 7.05
N HIS A 73 -7.30 -0.90 6.72
CA HIS A 73 -6.33 -1.95 7.03
C HIS A 73 -5.00 -1.73 6.29
N ARG A 74 -5.04 -1.28 5.04
CA ARG A 74 -3.83 -0.96 4.28
C ARG A 74 -3.05 0.21 4.90
N VAL A 75 -3.75 1.27 5.31
CA VAL A 75 -3.14 2.43 5.99
C VAL A 75 -2.50 1.98 7.31
N ASP A 76 -3.22 1.22 8.14
CA ASP A 76 -2.67 0.69 9.39
C ASP A 76 -1.35 -0.09 9.14
N ARG A 77 -1.30 -0.91 8.08
CA ARG A 77 -0.07 -1.63 7.71
C ARG A 77 1.07 -0.72 7.24
N ILE A 78 0.77 0.33 6.49
CA ILE A 78 1.77 1.32 6.06
C ILE A 78 2.36 2.02 7.29
N ARG A 79 1.49 2.49 8.20
CA ARG A 79 1.89 3.16 9.44
C ARG A 79 2.77 2.27 10.31
N LEU A 80 2.40 0.99 10.46
CA LEU A 80 3.25 0.05 11.20
C LEU A 80 4.61 -0.16 10.56
N ALA A 81 4.70 -0.27 9.23
CA ALA A 81 5.99 -0.40 8.55
C ALA A 81 6.88 0.83 8.79
N VAL A 82 6.32 2.04 8.69
CA VAL A 82 7.06 3.28 9.00
C VAL A 82 7.52 3.32 10.46
N ALA A 83 6.66 2.94 11.40
CA ALA A 83 7.04 2.87 12.81
C ALA A 83 8.16 1.84 13.06
N GLU A 84 8.09 0.67 12.43
CA GLU A 84 9.12 -0.37 12.49
C GLU A 84 10.45 0.15 11.94
N ASP A 85 10.46 0.83 10.80
CA ASP A 85 11.66 1.44 10.21
C ASP A 85 12.32 2.46 11.17
N VAL A 86 11.52 3.30 11.83
CA VAL A 86 12.03 4.29 12.80
C VAL A 86 12.63 3.62 14.04
N LEU A 87 12.00 2.55 14.54
CA LEU A 87 12.50 1.79 15.69
C LEU A 87 13.79 1.04 15.35
N LEU A 88 13.87 0.45 14.15
CA LEU A 88 15.07 -0.24 13.67
C LEU A 88 16.25 0.73 13.50
N ALA A 89 15.99 1.97 13.09
CA ALA A 89 17.01 3.01 12.98
C ALA A 89 17.53 3.52 14.35
N HIS A 90 16.83 3.25 15.45
CA HIS A 90 17.18 3.74 16.79
C HIS A 90 17.14 2.62 17.85
N PRO A 91 17.98 1.58 17.74
CA PRO A 91 17.98 0.47 18.68
C PRO A 91 18.36 0.96 20.09
N GLY A 92 17.62 0.51 21.10
CA GLY A 92 17.91 0.83 22.51
C GLY A 92 17.47 2.22 23.00
N ALA A 93 16.88 3.05 22.15
CA ALA A 93 16.49 4.42 22.50
C ALA A 93 15.17 4.55 23.32
N GLY A 94 14.63 3.43 23.83
CA GLY A 94 13.52 3.41 24.79
C GLY A 94 12.25 4.11 24.33
N GLU A 95 11.51 4.70 25.29
CA GLU A 95 10.25 5.42 25.03
C GLU A 95 10.39 6.60 24.05
N PRO A 96 11.48 7.40 24.06
CA PRO A 96 11.68 8.46 23.06
C PRO A 96 11.68 7.97 21.60
N ALA A 97 12.19 6.77 21.32
CA ALA A 97 12.09 6.20 19.98
C ALA A 97 10.65 5.73 19.65
N ARG A 98 9.90 5.25 20.65
CA ARG A 98 8.49 4.87 20.46
C ARG A 98 7.61 6.06 20.16
N VAL A 99 7.82 7.19 20.85
CA VAL A 99 7.12 8.45 20.57
C VAL A 99 7.42 8.91 19.14
N ARG A 100 8.70 8.97 18.75
CA ARG A 100 9.10 9.32 17.38
C ARG A 100 8.51 8.39 16.32
N ALA A 101 8.48 7.09 16.59
CA ALA A 101 7.87 6.12 15.68
C ALA A 101 6.36 6.32 15.53
N ALA A 102 5.66 6.62 16.63
CA ALA A 102 4.23 6.91 16.59
C ALA A 102 3.92 8.19 15.79
N GLU A 103 4.68 9.26 16.03
CA GLU A 103 4.54 10.54 15.34
C GLU A 103 4.85 10.41 13.84
N ALA A 104 5.98 9.79 13.48
CA ALA A 104 6.38 9.61 12.09
C ALA A 104 5.36 8.77 11.30
N ALA A 105 4.75 7.78 11.94
CA ALA A 105 3.71 6.96 11.34
C ALA A 105 2.31 7.60 11.38
N GLY A 106 2.14 8.77 12.02
CA GLY A 106 0.86 9.47 12.17
C GLY A 106 -0.16 8.77 13.08
N PHE A 107 0.32 8.06 14.09
CA PHE A 107 -0.50 7.67 15.24
C PHE A 107 -0.64 8.84 16.22
N ARG A 108 -1.78 8.94 16.91
CA ARG A 108 -2.01 9.99 17.92
C ARG A 108 -1.26 9.74 19.22
N SER A 109 -0.86 8.49 19.46
CA SER A 109 -0.11 8.09 20.65
C SER A 109 0.56 6.74 20.46
N THR A 110 1.54 6.44 21.32
CA THR A 110 2.18 5.12 21.41
C THR A 110 1.16 4.02 21.77
N ALA A 111 0.15 4.33 22.58
CA ALA A 111 -0.95 3.41 22.87
C ALA A 111 -1.84 3.10 21.66
N GLU A 112 -2.01 4.04 20.72
CA GLU A 112 -2.70 3.76 19.46
C GLU A 112 -1.88 2.85 18.55
N LEU A 113 -0.58 3.09 18.45
CA LEU A 113 0.36 2.22 17.74
C LEU A 113 0.30 0.78 18.30
N ASP A 114 0.36 0.61 19.61
CA ASP A 114 0.34 -0.71 20.26
C ASP A 114 -0.99 -1.47 20.03
N ARG A 115 -2.12 -0.76 20.09
CA ARG A 115 -3.44 -1.35 19.79
C ARG A 115 -3.54 -1.80 18.33
N VAL A 116 -3.04 -0.99 17.39
CA VAL A 116 -3.04 -1.32 15.96
C VAL A 116 -2.12 -2.49 15.66
N SER A 117 -0.91 -2.48 16.23
CA SER A 117 0.07 -3.57 16.11
C SER A 117 -0.50 -4.89 16.63
N SER A 118 -1.07 -4.88 17.85
CA SER A 118 -1.68 -6.06 18.46
C SER A 118 -2.82 -6.63 17.62
N ARG A 119 -3.72 -5.76 17.13
CA ARG A 119 -4.84 -6.14 16.27
C ARG A 119 -4.39 -6.80 14.97
N ILE A 120 -3.36 -6.25 14.31
CA ILE A 120 -2.82 -6.83 13.07
C ILE A 120 -2.13 -8.17 13.33
N ARG A 121 -1.40 -8.31 14.44
CA ARG A 121 -0.77 -9.59 14.83
C ARG A 121 -1.81 -10.65 15.16
N ALA A 122 -2.90 -10.29 15.84
CA ALA A 122 -4.00 -11.22 16.12
C ALA A 122 -4.68 -11.72 14.84
N GLY A 123 -4.90 -10.83 13.87
CA GLY A 123 -5.49 -11.19 12.57
C GLY A 123 -4.61 -12.04 11.65
N ARG A 124 -3.33 -12.26 11.97
CA ARG A 124 -2.44 -13.18 11.23
C ARG A 124 -2.44 -14.62 11.80
N ARG A 125 -3.10 -14.87 12.93
CA ARG A 125 -3.11 -16.19 13.60
C ARG A 125 -4.28 -17.09 13.20
N TRP A 126 -4.99 -16.76 12.12
CA TRP A 126 -6.16 -17.49 11.63
C TRP A 126 -5.97 -17.77 10.14
#